data_AF-A0A5C7R5J7-F1
#
_entry.id   AF-A0A5C7R5J7-F1
#
_cell.length_a   1.000
_cell.length_b   1.000
_cell.length_c   1.000
_cell.angle_alpha   90.00
_cell.angle_beta   90.00
_cell.angle_gamma   90.00
#
_symmetry.space_group_name_H-M   'P 1'
#
loop_
_entity.id
_entity.type
_entity.pdbx_description
1 polymer ?
#
loop_
_entity_poly.entity_id
_entity_poly.type
_entity_poly.pdbx_seq_one_letter_code
_entity_poly.pdbx_strand_id
1 'polypeptide(L)'
;MLVIRRAIMPKQLIGEEIAKARNILAIQPLPPEHHENLQAQLCDLELHLQSHEQVDYERFTNLLRAVEAEIEVDHPVIAGVVSSIIRTLASMGV
;
A
#
# COMPACT_ATOMS: atom_id res chain seq x y z
N MET A 1 -1.62 -17.54 -31.68
CA MET A 1 -1.10 -17.74 -30.32
C MET A 1 -0.24 -16.53 -29.99
N LEU A 2 -0.89 -15.44 -29.56
CA LEU A 2 -0.21 -14.16 -29.31
C LEU A 2 0.26 -14.17 -27.85
N VAL A 3 1.56 -14.16 -27.65
CA VAL A 3 2.19 -14.00 -26.33
C VAL A 3 1.94 -12.55 -25.92
N ILE A 4 0.87 -12.30 -25.18
CA ILE A 4 0.66 -11.02 -24.51
C ILE A 4 1.75 -10.97 -23.42
N ARG A 5 2.87 -10.33 -23.74
CA ARG A 5 3.78 -9.81 -22.73
C ARG A 5 2.99 -8.78 -21.94
N ARG A 6 2.31 -9.26 -20.89
CA ARG A 6 1.61 -8.43 -19.92
C ARG A 6 2.71 -7.67 -19.19
N ALA A 7 3.04 -6.48 -19.67
CA ALA A 7 3.70 -5.50 -18.83
C ALA A 7 2.81 -5.40 -17.59
N ILE A 8 3.29 -5.90 -16.45
CA ILE A 8 2.53 -5.86 -15.21
C ILE A 8 2.31 -4.37 -14.96
N MET A 9 1.06 -3.94 -15.10
CA MET A 9 0.74 -2.52 -15.00
C MET A 9 1.08 -2.07 -13.58
N PRO A 10 1.76 -0.94 -13.36
CA PRO A 10 2.19 -0.53 -12.03
C PRO A 10 1.04 -0.46 -11.00
N LYS A 11 -0.17 -0.11 -11.47
CA LYS A 11 -1.41 -0.16 -10.67
C LYS A 11 -1.77 -1.57 -10.16
N GLN A 12 -1.50 -2.62 -10.92
CA GLN A 12 -1.73 -4.00 -10.49
C GLN A 12 -0.76 -4.41 -9.38
N LEU A 13 0.50 -3.98 -9.45
CA LEU A 13 1.48 -4.24 -8.39
C LEU A 13 1.05 -3.61 -7.07
N ILE A 14 0.60 -2.34 -7.08
CA ILE A 14 0.10 -1.72 -5.85
C ILE A 14 -1.12 -2.48 -5.31
N GLY A 15 -2.07 -2.87 -6.17
CA GLY A 15 -3.23 -3.65 -5.75
C GLY A 15 -2.85 -4.98 -5.07
N GLU A 16 -1.82 -5.67 -5.58
CA GLU A 16 -1.31 -6.89 -4.95
C GLU A 16 -0.67 -6.61 -3.58
N GLU A 17 0.09 -5.53 -3.43
CA GLU A 17 0.69 -5.15 -2.15
C GLU A 17 -0.36 -4.71 -1.12
N ILE A 18 -1.41 -3.99 -1.54
CA ILE A 18 -2.56 -3.66 -0.68
C ILE A 18 -3.26 -4.95 -0.22
N ALA A 19 -3.52 -5.89 -1.12
CA ALA A 19 -4.15 -7.16 -0.77
C ALA A 19 -3.30 -7.96 0.24
N LYS A 20 -1.96 -7.97 0.07
CA LYS A 20 -1.04 -8.57 1.04
C LYS A 20 -1.11 -7.88 2.40
N ALA A 21 -1.13 -6.56 2.45
CA ALA A 21 -1.27 -5.80 3.70
C ALA A 21 -2.55 -6.16 4.44
N ARG A 22 -3.69 -6.22 3.74
CA ARG A 22 -4.98 -6.60 4.34
C ARG A 22 -4.99 -8.04 4.87
N ASN A 23 -4.39 -8.97 4.14
CA ASN A 23 -4.25 -10.36 4.61
C ASN A 23 -3.39 -10.45 5.87
N ILE A 24 -2.31 -9.68 5.94
CA ILE A 24 -1.43 -9.67 7.12
C ILE A 24 -2.12 -9.01 8.31
N LEU A 25 -2.87 -7.93 8.10
CA LEU A 25 -3.69 -7.30 9.14
C LEU A 25 -4.79 -8.23 9.69
N ALA A 26 -5.32 -9.13 8.87
CA ALA A 26 -6.29 -10.13 9.31
C ALA A 26 -5.66 -11.23 10.20
N ILE A 27 -4.37 -11.50 10.02
CA ILE A 27 -3.61 -12.51 10.79
C ILE A 27 -2.98 -11.89 12.04
N GLN A 28 -2.49 -10.65 11.93
CA GLN A 28 -1.85 -9.89 12.98
C GLN A 28 -2.59 -8.55 13.14
N PRO A 29 -3.60 -8.48 14.03
CA PRO A 29 -4.35 -7.26 14.25
C PRO A 29 -3.45 -6.22 14.94
N LEU A 30 -3.41 -5.02 14.37
CA LEU A 30 -2.87 -3.82 15.00
C LEU A 30 -3.80 -3.31 16.12
N PRO A 31 -3.29 -2.46 17.03
CA PRO A 31 -4.12 -1.63 17.88
C PRO A 31 -5.19 -0.89 17.05
N PRO A 32 -6.41 -0.69 17.58
CA PRO A 32 -7.53 -0.12 16.81
C PRO A 32 -7.19 1.21 16.13
N GLU A 33 -6.42 2.07 16.82
CA GLU A 33 -5.97 3.37 16.31
C GLU A 33 -5.12 3.27 15.04
N HIS A 34 -4.16 2.34 15.01
CA HIS A 34 -3.31 2.12 13.84
C HIS A 34 -4.00 1.28 12.77
N HIS A 35 -4.89 0.36 13.18
CA HIS A 35 -5.67 -0.46 12.26
C HIS A 35 -6.61 0.39 11.41
N GLU A 36 -7.41 1.25 12.05
CA GLU A 36 -8.36 2.13 11.35
C GLU A 36 -7.64 3.11 10.43
N ASN A 37 -6.55 3.73 10.91
CA ASN A 37 -5.75 4.66 10.12
C ASN A 37 -5.12 3.97 8.89
N LEU A 38 -4.45 2.83 9.08
CA LEU A 38 -3.84 2.09 7.97
C LEU A 38 -4.89 1.58 6.98
N GLN A 39 -6.02 1.07 7.48
CA GLN A 39 -7.08 0.56 6.61
C GLN A 39 -7.77 1.67 5.82
N ALA A 40 -7.95 2.85 6.40
CA ALA A 40 -8.45 4.03 5.68
C ALA A 40 -7.49 4.44 4.56
N GLN A 41 -6.19 4.53 4.84
CA GLN A 41 -5.18 4.88 3.83
C GLN A 41 -5.10 3.85 2.69
N LEU A 42 -5.19 2.56 3.00
CA LEU A 42 -5.23 1.49 1.99
C LEU A 42 -6.50 1.55 1.14
N CYS A 43 -7.65 1.86 1.75
CA CYS A 43 -8.93 2.02 1.05
C CYS A 43 -8.89 3.22 0.10
N ASP A 44 -8.39 4.36 0.58
CA ASP A 44 -8.24 5.57 -0.23
C ASP A 44 -7.31 5.33 -1.41
N LEU A 45 -6.17 4.66 -1.19
CA LEU A 45 -5.24 4.33 -2.25
C LEU A 45 -5.88 3.40 -3.29
N GLU A 46 -6.65 2.40 -2.86
CA GLU A 46 -7.36 1.47 -3.76
C GLU A 46 -8.44 2.20 -4.60
N LEU A 47 -9.19 3.11 -3.98
CA LEU A 47 -10.16 3.97 -4.69
C LEU A 47 -9.47 4.85 -5.74
N HIS A 48 -8.32 5.44 -5.41
CA HIS A 48 -7.54 6.26 -6.34
C HIS A 48 -6.94 5.43 -7.49
N LEU A 49 -6.54 4.18 -7.25
CA LEU A 49 -6.06 3.29 -8.32
C LEU A 49 -7.16 2.97 -9.33
N GLN A 50 -8.40 2.81 -8.84
CA GLN A 50 -9.61 2.56 -9.63
C GLN A 50 -10.12 3.82 -10.33
N SER A 51 -9.84 5.02 -9.78
CA SER A 51 -10.17 6.27 -10.44
C SER A 51 -9.23 6.53 -11.64
N HIS A 52 -9.74 7.25 -12.63
CA HIS A 52 -8.93 7.76 -13.75
C HIS A 52 -8.29 9.13 -13.42
N GLU A 53 -8.35 9.58 -12.17
CA GLU A 53 -7.71 10.84 -11.75
C GLU A 53 -6.20 10.69 -11.60
N GLN A 54 -5.49 11.82 -11.64
CA GLN A 54 -4.10 11.87 -11.27
C GLN A 54 -3.97 11.54 -9.78
N VAL A 55 -3.28 10.44 -9.50
CA VAL A 55 -2.99 10.03 -8.12
C VAL A 55 -1.75 10.76 -7.65
N ASP A 56 -1.87 11.48 -6.53
CA ASP A 56 -0.74 12.08 -5.83
C ASP A 56 0.01 11.01 -5.01
N TYR A 57 0.83 10.22 -5.71
CA TYR A 57 1.59 9.12 -5.12
C TYR A 57 2.61 9.61 -4.07
N GLU A 58 3.08 10.85 -4.17
CA GLU A 58 4.00 11.45 -3.20
C GLU A 58 3.29 11.68 -1.86
N ARG A 59 2.08 12.26 -1.90
CA ARG A 59 1.25 12.41 -0.70
C ARG A 59 0.95 11.07 -0.03
N PHE A 60 0.53 10.06 -0.78
CA PHE A 60 0.27 8.72 -0.23
C PHE A 60 1.52 8.08 0.38
N THR A 61 2.67 8.25 -0.28
CA THR A 61 3.95 7.76 0.25
C THR A 61 4.29 8.41 1.59
N ASN A 62 4.07 9.72 1.73
CA ASN A 62 4.34 10.44 2.97
C ASN A 62 3.39 10.02 4.11
N LEU A 63 2.10 9.80 3.81
CA LEU A 63 1.13 9.31 4.79
C LEU A 63 1.49 7.90 5.29
N LEU A 64 1.83 7.00 4.37
CA LEU A 64 2.21 5.62 4.71
C LEU A 64 3.52 5.57 5.49
N ARG A 65 4.50 6.45 5.21
CA ARG A 65 5.73 6.56 6.01
C ARG A 65 5.47 6.97 7.45
N ALA A 66 4.52 7.86 7.68
CA ALA A 66 4.16 8.26 9.04
C ALA A 66 3.60 7.06 9.82
N VAL A 67 2.71 6.28 9.19
CA VAL A 67 2.17 5.04 9.78
C VAL A 67 3.25 3.98 9.99
N GLU A 68 4.14 3.78 9.00
CA GLU A 68 5.27 2.84 9.11
C GLU A 68 6.13 3.17 10.34
N ALA A 69 6.49 4.44 10.53
CA ALA A 69 7.32 4.89 11.65
C ALA A 69 6.65 4.70 13.01
N GLU A 70 5.31 4.83 13.08
CA GLU A 70 4.55 4.58 14.30
C GLU A 70 4.51 3.10 14.67
N ILE A 71 4.41 2.20 13.67
CA ILE A 71 4.21 0.77 13.90
C ILE A 71 5.49 -0.08 13.77
N GLU A 72 6.61 0.47 13.31
CA GLU A 72 7.86 -0.28 13.08
C GLU A 72 8.40 -0.95 14.35
N VAL A 73 8.30 -0.27 15.49
CA VAL A 73 8.82 -0.74 16.77
C VAL A 73 8.02 -1.92 17.30
N ASP A 74 6.69 -1.82 17.26
CA ASP A 74 5.79 -2.81 17.87
C ASP A 74 5.32 -3.90 16.89
N HIS A 75 5.30 -3.58 15.60
CA HIS A 75 4.76 -4.44 14.53
C HIS A 75 5.66 -4.47 13.29
N PRO A 76 6.90 -4.96 13.40
CA PRO A 76 7.90 -4.92 12.32
C PRO A 76 7.47 -5.67 11.06
N VAL A 77 6.64 -6.72 11.20
CA VAL A 77 6.09 -7.45 10.05
C VAL A 77 5.14 -6.57 9.24
N ILE A 78 4.28 -5.80 9.91
CA ILE A 78 3.29 -4.94 9.27
C ILE A 78 3.98 -3.72 8.66
N ALA A 79 4.94 -3.14 9.38
CA ALA A 79 5.82 -2.10 8.85
C ALA A 79 6.53 -2.54 7.57
N GLY A 80 7.08 -3.76 7.52
CA GLY A 80 7.71 -4.31 6.32
C GLY A 80 6.78 -4.36 5.09
N VAL A 81 5.49 -4.60 5.31
CA VAL A 81 4.49 -4.60 4.22
C VAL A 81 4.16 -3.19 3.76
N VAL A 82 3.97 -2.26 4.71
CA VAL A 82 3.78 -0.83 4.41
C VAL A 82 4.98 -0.30 3.62
N SER A 83 6.19 -0.69 4.02
CA SER A 83 7.45 -0.38 3.33
C SER A 83 7.48 -0.88 1.88
N SER A 84 6.89 -2.05 1.61
CA SER A 84 6.77 -2.61 0.26
C SER A 84 5.82 -1.80 -0.62
N ILE A 85 4.68 -1.36 -0.04
CA ILE A 85 3.74 -0.44 -0.71
C ILE A 85 4.43 0.90 -1.01
N ILE A 86 5.14 1.48 -0.03
CA ILE A 86 5.89 2.73 -0.19
C ILE A 86 6.91 2.62 -1.33
N ARG A 87 7.69 1.54 -1.39
CA ARG A 87 8.66 1.32 -2.47
C ARG A 87 7.98 1.21 -3.83
N THR A 88 6.84 0.53 -3.90
CA THR A 88 6.07 0.39 -5.13
C THR A 88 5.51 1.73 -5.60
N LEU A 89 4.92 2.53 -4.71
CA LEU A 89 4.46 3.89 -5.00
C LEU A 89 5.60 4.80 -5.45
N ALA A 90 6.74 4.77 -4.75
CA ALA A 90 7.92 5.55 -5.10
C ALA A 90 8.45 5.21 -6.50
N SER A 91 8.43 3.92 -6.88
CA SER A 91 8.81 3.49 -8.24
C SER A 91 7.85 3.94 -9.35
N MET A 92 6.67 4.46 -8.99
CA MET A 92 5.66 4.96 -9.92
C MET A 92 5.62 6.49 -10.03
N GLY A 93 6.13 7.19 -9.02
CA GLY A 93 6.22 8.65 -8.97
C GLY A 93 7.55 9.22 -9.46
N VAL A 94 8.48 8.37 -9.94
CA VAL A 94 9.79 8.74 -10.50
C VAL A 94 9.77 8.63 -12.02
#